data_AF-A0A7S4HZ93-F1
#
_entry.id   AF-A0A7S4HZ93-F1
#
_cell.length_a   1.000
_cell.length_b   1.000
_cell.length_c   1.000
_cell.angle_alpha   90.00
_cell.angle_beta   90.00
_cell.angle_gamma   90.00
#
_symmetry.space_group_name_H-M   'P 1'
#
loop_
_entity.id
_entity.type
_entity.pdbx_description
1 polymer ?
#
loop_
_entity_poly.entity_id
_entity_poly.type
_entity_poly.pdbx_seq_one_letter_code
_entity_poly.pdbx_strand_id
1 'polypeptide(L)'
;VNFSSGSLCWNLSKVIPRKDLPRIFTMCLPVSSQTHDNAANSSLSASGEPSHQPQPIGQGLADLHQTRDDVVAEVMKAPKRRVDNVITHLSDSAHLLLTHARIIEEVSSQYRKTAREGMLKEAGVLTLGLGLAAAGTYGGILPAEIAGGAVATSVLCAGGLKWFHTSELRALEERLTDSEGLGSAFRRTHAREVGEADEYAASVWQRIREPLRMSLASVGLSNIASVSESEINELRQMIDEDIPALRRL
;
A
#
# COMPACT_ATOMS: atom_id res chain seq x y z
N VAL A 1 -27.91 -34.39 21.27
CA VAL A 1 -26.59 -34.72 20.69
C VAL A 1 -25.83 -33.41 20.53
N ASN A 2 -25.03 -32.99 21.52
CA ASN A 2 -24.43 -31.63 21.60
C ASN A 2 -22.89 -31.60 21.67
N PHE A 3 -22.21 -32.76 21.55
CA PHE A 3 -20.75 -32.84 21.73
C PHE A 3 -19.92 -32.25 20.58
N SER A 4 -20.48 -32.15 19.36
CA SER A 4 -19.72 -31.71 18.18
C SER A 4 -19.55 -30.19 18.05
N SER A 5 -20.49 -29.37 18.53
CA SER A 5 -20.38 -27.90 18.44
C SER A 5 -19.37 -27.32 19.43
N GLY A 6 -19.23 -27.93 20.61
CA GLY A 6 -18.28 -27.50 21.64
C GLY A 6 -16.82 -27.67 21.22
N SER A 7 -16.48 -28.80 20.60
CA SER A 7 -15.11 -29.05 20.11
C SER A 7 -14.74 -28.17 18.91
N LEU A 8 -15.71 -27.84 18.04
CA LEU A 8 -15.51 -26.93 16.90
C LEU A 8 -15.28 -25.48 17.34
N CYS A 9 -16.06 -24.99 18.31
CA CYS A 9 -15.87 -23.66 18.91
C CYS A 9 -14.49 -23.53 19.57
N TRP A 10 -14.08 -24.56 20.31
CA TRP A 10 -12.76 -24.62 20.97
C TRP A 10 -11.58 -24.61 19.98
N ASN A 11 -11.72 -25.28 18.84
CA ASN A 11 -10.69 -25.24 17.81
C ASN A 11 -10.68 -23.88 17.07
N LEU A 12 -11.84 -23.30 16.79
CA LEU A 12 -11.92 -21.98 16.17
C LEU A 12 -11.32 -20.88 17.05
N SER A 13 -11.51 -20.94 18.38
CA SER A 13 -10.94 -19.97 19.31
C SER A 13 -9.40 -20.02 19.39
N LYS A 14 -8.78 -21.12 18.96
CA LYS A 14 -7.32 -21.25 18.88
C LYS A 14 -6.75 -20.80 17.54
N VAL A 15 -7.51 -20.93 16.46
CA VAL A 15 -7.07 -20.63 15.09
C VAL A 15 -7.36 -19.17 14.69
N ILE A 16 -8.40 -18.55 15.26
CA ILE A 16 -8.80 -17.19 14.92
C ILE A 16 -8.49 -16.27 16.11
N PRO A 17 -7.51 -15.35 16.01
CA PRO A 17 -7.12 -14.43 17.08
C PRO A 17 -8.08 -13.23 17.19
N ARG A 18 -9.39 -13.45 17.05
CA ARG A 18 -10.43 -12.41 17.19
C ARG A 18 -11.25 -12.68 18.44
N LYS A 19 -11.60 -11.62 19.18
CA LYS A 19 -12.47 -11.70 20.37
C LYS A 19 -13.90 -12.15 20.03
N ASP A 20 -14.33 -11.91 18.79
CA ASP A 20 -15.67 -12.23 18.33
C ASP A 20 -15.68 -13.61 17.66
N LEU A 21 -16.48 -14.52 18.22
CA LEU A 21 -16.67 -15.85 17.65
C LEU A 21 -17.47 -15.74 16.34
N PRO A 22 -17.00 -16.34 15.23
CA PRO A 22 -17.79 -16.36 13.99
C PRO A 22 -19.12 -17.09 14.24
N ARG A 23 -20.22 -16.54 13.67
CA ARG A 23 -21.54 -17.15 13.78
C ARG A 23 -21.56 -18.48 13.01
N ILE A 24 -21.79 -19.57 13.73
CA ILE A 24 -21.85 -20.93 13.16
C ILE A 24 -23.32 -21.26 12.87
N PHE A 25 -23.62 -21.60 11.62
CA PHE A 25 -24.94 -22.05 11.20
C PHE A 25 -24.94 -23.58 11.07
N THR A 26 -25.79 -24.27 11.82
CA THR A 26 -26.00 -25.71 11.69
C THR A 26 -27.17 -25.97 10.75
N MET A 27 -26.94 -26.61 9.61
CA MET A 27 -27.98 -26.92 8.64
C MET A 27 -27.72 -28.28 7.97
N CYS A 28 -28.77 -28.89 7.43
CA CYS A 28 -28.64 -30.07 6.57
C CYS A 28 -28.58 -29.62 5.10
N LEU A 29 -27.50 -29.96 4.40
CA LEU A 29 -27.40 -29.75 2.96
C LEU A 29 -28.18 -30.86 2.24
N PRO A 30 -29.12 -30.55 1.33
CA PRO A 30 -29.81 -31.58 0.58
C PRO A 30 -28.80 -32.28 -0.35
N VAL A 31 -28.66 -33.59 -0.20
CA VAL A 31 -27.82 -34.40 -1.08
C VAL A 31 -28.56 -34.56 -2.40
N SER A 32 -27.99 -34.03 -3.48
CA SER A 32 -28.47 -34.24 -4.84
C SER A 32 -28.13 -35.66 -5.30
N SER A 33 -28.84 -36.64 -4.77
CA SER A 33 -28.99 -37.95 -5.35
C SER A 33 -30.47 -38.13 -5.68
N GLN A 34 -30.73 -38.04 -6.99
CA GLN A 34 -31.79 -38.70 -7.75
C GLN A 34 -32.58 -39.72 -6.90
N THR A 35 -33.90 -39.66 -6.81
CA THR A 35 -34.82 -39.90 -7.91
C THR A 35 -36.22 -39.51 -7.45
N HIS A 36 -37.01 -39.01 -8.38
CA HIS A 36 -38.46 -38.93 -8.31
C HIS A 36 -39.09 -40.17 -7.65
N ASP A 37 -40.25 -39.93 -7.05
CA ASP A 37 -41.26 -40.91 -6.59
C ASP A 37 -41.21 -41.29 -5.10
N ASN A 38 -42.29 -40.93 -4.42
CA ASN A 38 -42.69 -41.29 -3.05
C ASN A 38 -42.28 -40.34 -1.91
N ALA A 39 -42.76 -39.09 -1.96
CA ALA A 39 -42.99 -38.29 -0.75
C ALA A 39 -44.38 -37.61 -0.74
N ALA A 40 -45.34 -38.17 -1.49
CA ALA A 40 -46.75 -37.75 -1.46
C ALA A 40 -47.64 -38.68 -0.60
N ASN A 41 -47.06 -39.62 0.15
CA ASN A 41 -47.81 -40.62 0.91
C ASN A 41 -47.37 -40.67 2.38
N SER A 42 -47.67 -39.62 3.14
CA SER A 42 -47.87 -39.77 4.60
C SER A 42 -48.83 -38.73 5.19
N SER A 43 -49.69 -38.14 4.35
CA SER A 43 -50.87 -37.41 4.79
C SER A 43 -52.12 -38.17 4.35
N LEU A 44 -52.54 -39.19 5.09
CA LEU A 44 -53.94 -39.64 5.08
C LEU A 44 -54.29 -40.33 6.41
N SER A 45 -54.92 -39.53 7.27
CA SER A 45 -56.03 -39.84 8.18
C SER A 45 -56.23 -41.28 8.67
N ALA A 46 -56.00 -41.49 9.97
CA ALA A 46 -56.84 -42.38 10.79
C ALA A 46 -57.13 -41.68 12.13
N SER A 47 -58.42 -41.47 12.35
CA SER A 47 -59.12 -40.88 13.50
C SER A 47 -58.77 -41.45 14.88
N GLY A 48 -58.75 -40.60 15.91
CA GLY A 48 -58.98 -41.01 17.32
C GLY A 48 -58.17 -40.27 18.40
N GLU A 49 -58.80 -39.30 19.04
CA GLU A 49 -58.62 -38.82 20.43
C GLU A 49 -57.33 -38.06 20.90
N PRO A 50 -57.45 -37.14 21.88
CA PRO A 50 -56.48 -36.09 22.17
C PRO A 50 -55.51 -36.46 23.31
N SER A 51 -54.22 -36.18 23.15
CA SER A 51 -53.29 -36.02 24.29
C SER A 51 -51.98 -35.36 23.87
N HIS A 52 -51.47 -34.51 24.75
CA HIS A 52 -50.24 -33.72 24.67
C HIS A 52 -48.99 -34.45 24.12
N GLN A 53 -48.32 -33.86 23.12
CA GLN A 53 -46.88 -33.50 23.07
C GLN A 53 -46.41 -33.41 21.60
N PRO A 54 -45.94 -32.23 21.11
CA PRO A 54 -45.28 -32.15 19.81
C PRO A 54 -43.95 -32.88 19.87
N GLN A 55 -43.74 -33.81 18.94
CA GLN A 55 -42.54 -34.63 18.78
C GLN A 55 -41.27 -33.75 18.60
N PRO A 56 -40.14 -34.06 19.26
CA PRO A 56 -38.92 -33.24 19.26
C PRO A 56 -38.15 -33.20 17.92
N ILE A 57 -38.45 -34.12 17.00
CA ILE A 57 -37.73 -34.28 15.73
C ILE A 57 -38.26 -33.33 14.65
N GLY A 58 -39.58 -33.12 14.59
CA GLY A 58 -40.19 -32.18 13.64
C GLY A 58 -39.83 -30.72 13.93
N GLN A 59 -39.72 -30.38 15.21
CA GLN A 59 -39.26 -29.06 15.67
C GLN A 59 -37.78 -28.82 15.29
N GLY A 60 -36.91 -29.83 15.46
CA GLY A 60 -35.49 -29.73 15.08
C GLY A 60 -35.26 -29.64 13.57
N LEU A 61 -36.08 -30.34 12.77
CA LEU A 61 -36.08 -30.19 11.31
C LEU A 61 -36.52 -28.79 10.87
N ALA A 62 -37.59 -28.25 11.46
CA ALA A 62 -38.04 -26.89 11.18
C ALA A 62 -36.95 -25.84 11.52
N ASP A 63 -36.26 -26.00 12.64
CA ASP A 63 -35.14 -25.11 13.05
C ASP A 63 -33.95 -25.19 12.09
N LEU A 64 -33.63 -26.38 11.56
CA LEU A 64 -32.60 -26.57 10.53
C LEU A 64 -32.99 -25.94 9.18
N HIS A 65 -34.26 -26.03 8.80
CA HIS A 65 -34.80 -25.38 7.60
C HIS A 65 -34.80 -23.86 7.73
N GLN A 66 -35.18 -23.33 8.90
CA GLN A 66 -35.12 -21.91 9.19
C GLN A 66 -33.67 -21.39 9.19
N THR A 67 -32.75 -22.14 9.78
CA THR A 67 -31.31 -21.81 9.76
C THR A 67 -30.76 -21.81 8.32
N ARG A 68 -31.23 -22.72 7.46
CA ARG A 68 -30.87 -22.72 6.03
C ARG A 68 -31.38 -21.47 5.34
N ASP A 69 -32.64 -21.08 5.55
CA ASP A 69 -33.21 -19.90 4.90
C ASP A 69 -32.51 -18.61 5.36
N ASP A 70 -32.12 -18.54 6.63
CA ASP A 70 -31.28 -17.47 7.17
C ASP A 70 -29.90 -17.43 6.49
N VAL A 71 -29.25 -18.59 6.29
CA VAL A 71 -27.98 -18.69 5.57
C VAL A 71 -28.14 -18.27 4.11
N VAL A 72 -29.21 -18.71 3.43
CA VAL A 72 -29.49 -18.32 2.04
C VAL A 72 -29.70 -16.82 1.95
N ALA A 73 -30.50 -16.23 2.85
CA ALA A 73 -30.70 -14.78 2.91
C ALA A 73 -29.39 -14.02 3.18
N GLU A 74 -28.52 -14.56 4.03
CA GLU A 74 -27.21 -13.98 4.34
C GLU A 74 -26.21 -14.12 3.18
N VAL A 75 -26.24 -15.25 2.46
CA VAL A 75 -25.46 -15.49 1.24
C VAL A 75 -25.91 -14.55 0.12
N MET A 76 -27.22 -14.28 0.00
CA MET A 76 -27.73 -13.31 -0.98
C MET A 76 -27.27 -11.86 -0.67
N LYS A 77 -26.86 -11.56 0.57
CA LYS A 77 -26.19 -10.29 0.93
C LYS A 77 -24.68 -10.30 0.63
N ALA A 78 -24.07 -11.46 0.40
CA ALA A 78 -22.62 -11.60 0.19
C ALA A 78 -22.07 -10.80 -1.02
N PRO A 79 -22.77 -10.70 -2.17
CA PRO A 79 -22.31 -9.86 -3.29
C PRO A 79 -22.17 -8.38 -2.90
N LYS A 80 -23.13 -7.84 -2.11
CA LYS A 80 -23.06 -6.47 -1.62
C LYS A 80 -21.87 -6.25 -0.69
N ARG A 81 -21.64 -7.19 0.25
CA ARG A 81 -20.45 -7.17 1.13
C ARG A 81 -19.14 -7.27 0.35
N ARG A 82 -19.11 -8.02 -0.75
CA ARG A 82 -17.93 -8.10 -1.62
C ARG A 82 -17.58 -6.74 -2.22
N VAL A 83 -18.57 -5.97 -2.67
CA VAL A 83 -18.37 -4.61 -3.18
C VAL A 83 -17.81 -3.70 -2.08
N ASP A 84 -18.39 -3.74 -0.87
CA ASP A 84 -17.89 -2.96 0.27
C ASP A 84 -16.43 -3.30 0.64
N ASN A 85 -16.09 -4.58 0.63
CA ASN A 85 -14.73 -5.04 0.87
C ASN A 85 -13.77 -4.55 -0.24
N VAL A 86 -14.18 -4.62 -1.50
CA VAL A 86 -13.36 -4.12 -2.63
C VAL A 86 -13.15 -2.61 -2.53
N ILE A 87 -14.19 -1.83 -2.19
CA ILE A 87 -14.07 -0.38 -1.96
C ILE A 87 -13.09 -0.08 -0.82
N THR A 88 -13.18 -0.84 0.28
CA THR A 88 -12.27 -0.69 1.42
C THR A 88 -10.83 -1.01 1.03
N HIS A 89 -10.61 -2.12 0.31
CA HIS A 89 -9.29 -2.48 -0.20
C HIS A 89 -8.72 -1.45 -1.20
N LEU A 90 -9.58 -0.87 -2.04
CA LEU A 90 -9.19 0.20 -2.97
C LEU A 90 -8.75 1.45 -2.20
N SER A 91 -9.53 1.88 -1.21
CA SER A 91 -9.21 3.01 -0.33
C SER A 91 -7.87 2.80 0.36
N ASP A 92 -7.67 1.64 0.99
CA ASP A 92 -6.42 1.32 1.69
C ASP A 92 -5.21 1.26 0.76
N SER A 93 -5.39 0.73 -0.45
CA SER A 93 -4.32 0.64 -1.45
C SER A 93 -3.97 2.01 -2.03
N ALA A 94 -4.98 2.86 -2.26
CA ALA A 94 -4.79 4.22 -2.74
C ALA A 94 -4.07 5.09 -1.69
N HIS A 95 -4.46 5.00 -0.41
CA HIS A 95 -3.73 5.67 0.68
C HIS A 95 -2.29 5.18 0.80
N LEU A 96 -2.05 3.87 0.66
CA LEU A 96 -0.71 3.31 0.68
C LEU A 96 0.13 3.86 -0.49
N LEU A 97 -0.42 3.86 -1.71
CA LEU A 97 0.25 4.41 -2.89
C LEU A 97 0.55 5.91 -2.72
N LEU A 98 -0.44 6.65 -2.21
CA LEU A 98 -0.35 7.90 -1.45
C LEU A 98 1.01 8.15 -0.82
N THR A 99 1.19 7.44 0.29
CA THR A 99 2.32 7.58 1.18
C THR A 99 3.62 7.17 0.48
N HIS A 100 3.60 6.10 -0.34
CA HIS A 100 4.75 5.68 -1.13
C HIS A 100 5.24 6.77 -2.08
N ALA A 101 4.33 7.31 -2.91
CA ALA A 101 4.65 8.30 -3.93
C ALA A 101 5.26 9.55 -3.30
N ARG A 102 4.66 10.03 -2.20
CA ARG A 102 5.15 11.22 -1.49
C ARG A 102 6.54 11.03 -0.87
N ILE A 103 6.78 9.90 -0.23
CA ILE A 103 8.08 9.64 0.41
C ILE A 103 9.16 9.47 -0.65
N ILE A 104 8.86 8.76 -1.74
CA ILE A 104 9.79 8.59 -2.85
C ILE A 104 10.11 9.94 -3.51
N GLU A 105 9.11 10.80 -3.72
CA GLU A 105 9.31 12.14 -4.27
C GLU A 105 10.14 13.03 -3.33
N GLU A 106 9.88 13.03 -2.01
CA GLU A 106 10.68 13.79 -1.04
C GLU A 106 12.16 13.34 -1.04
N VAL A 107 12.42 12.02 -1.01
CA VAL A 107 13.78 11.48 -0.99
C VAL A 107 14.49 11.72 -2.32
N SER A 108 13.81 11.51 -3.46
CA SER A 108 14.39 11.76 -4.78
C SER A 108 14.58 13.25 -5.06
N SER A 109 13.69 14.12 -4.59
CA SER A 109 13.83 15.58 -4.67
C SER A 109 15.07 16.06 -3.92
N GLN A 110 15.31 15.57 -2.70
CA GLN A 110 16.53 15.86 -1.95
C GLN A 110 17.79 15.40 -2.70
N TYR A 111 17.79 14.18 -3.25
CA TYR A 111 18.91 13.69 -4.05
C TYR A 111 19.14 14.55 -5.30
N ARG A 112 18.09 14.84 -6.07
CA ARG A 112 18.17 15.65 -7.31
C ARG A 112 18.60 17.08 -7.03
N LYS A 113 18.18 17.67 -5.91
CA LYS A 113 18.61 19.02 -5.51
C LYS A 113 20.12 19.04 -5.28
N THR A 114 20.65 18.12 -4.49
CA THR A 114 22.09 17.99 -4.23
C THR A 114 22.87 17.65 -5.51
N ALA A 115 22.31 16.82 -6.39
CA ALA A 115 22.91 16.51 -7.68
C ALA A 115 22.98 17.74 -8.59
N ARG A 116 21.90 18.53 -8.69
CA ARG A 116 21.88 19.78 -9.48
C ARG A 116 22.82 20.85 -8.92
N GLU A 117 22.91 20.97 -7.60
CA GLU A 117 23.80 21.92 -6.96
C GLU A 117 25.28 21.63 -7.26
N GLY A 118 25.70 20.35 -7.25
CA GLY A 118 27.07 20.01 -7.62
C GLY A 118 27.32 20.09 -9.12
N MET A 119 26.33 19.75 -9.97
CA MET A 119 26.43 19.97 -11.42
C MET A 119 26.65 21.45 -11.75
N LEU A 120 25.98 22.37 -11.04
CA LEU A 120 26.15 23.81 -11.24
C LEU A 120 27.57 24.27 -10.86
N LYS A 121 28.12 23.74 -9.77
CA LYS A 121 29.50 24.04 -9.33
C LYS A 121 30.53 23.53 -10.35
N GLU A 122 30.38 22.31 -10.85
CA GLU A 122 31.24 21.74 -11.88
C GLU A 122 31.19 22.56 -13.18
N ALA A 123 29.99 22.88 -13.66
CA ALA A 123 29.79 23.69 -14.86
C ALA A 123 30.40 25.10 -14.70
N GLY A 124 30.28 25.71 -13.51
CA GLY A 124 30.87 27.01 -13.20
C GLY A 124 32.39 27.02 -13.31
N VAL A 125 33.07 25.99 -12.78
CA VAL A 125 34.55 25.89 -12.82
C VAL A 125 35.04 25.71 -14.26
N LEU A 126 34.38 24.85 -15.04
CA LEU A 126 34.74 24.62 -16.45
C LEU A 126 34.52 25.86 -17.31
N THR A 127 33.35 26.49 -17.18
CA THR A 127 33.00 27.67 -17.99
C THR A 127 33.87 28.87 -17.65
N LEU A 128 34.19 29.08 -16.37
CA LEU A 128 35.10 30.15 -15.95
C LEU A 128 36.53 29.90 -16.44
N GLY A 129 37.04 28.66 -16.32
CA GLY A 129 38.39 28.30 -16.76
C GLY A 129 38.59 28.46 -18.27
N LEU A 130 37.68 27.92 -19.08
CA LEU A 130 37.71 28.10 -20.54
C LEU A 130 37.47 29.56 -20.93
N GLY A 131 36.52 30.24 -20.27
CA GLY A 131 36.16 31.62 -20.58
C GLY A 131 37.33 32.60 -20.37
N LEU A 132 38.04 32.47 -19.25
CA LEU A 132 39.21 33.31 -18.96
C LEU A 132 40.38 33.02 -19.92
N ALA A 133 40.62 31.74 -20.26
CA ALA A 133 41.67 31.36 -21.21
C ALA A 133 41.37 31.88 -22.64
N ALA A 134 40.12 31.78 -23.10
CA ALA A 134 39.70 32.27 -24.41
C ALA A 134 39.74 33.81 -24.49
N ALA A 135 39.27 34.51 -23.45
CA ALA A 135 39.30 35.97 -23.42
C ALA A 135 40.73 36.52 -23.37
N GLY A 136 41.62 35.89 -22.58
CA GLY A 136 43.01 36.31 -22.47
C GLY A 136 43.84 36.09 -23.74
N THR A 137 43.55 35.03 -24.50
CA THR A 137 44.20 34.77 -25.80
C THR A 137 43.67 35.67 -26.91
N TYR A 138 42.35 35.89 -26.98
CA TYR A 138 41.75 36.80 -27.96
C TYR A 138 42.16 38.26 -27.72
N GLY A 139 42.26 38.68 -26.47
CA GLY A 139 42.73 40.03 -26.10
C GLY A 139 44.24 40.25 -26.21
N GLY A 140 45.02 39.23 -26.58
CA GLY A 140 46.49 39.31 -26.68
C GLY A 140 47.22 39.48 -25.33
N ILE A 141 46.53 39.23 -24.22
CA ILE A 141 47.04 39.43 -22.85
C ILE A 141 47.81 38.19 -22.37
N LEU A 142 47.39 37.00 -22.78
CA LEU A 142 47.98 35.72 -22.37
C LEU A 142 48.67 35.01 -23.54
N PRO A 143 49.94 34.56 -23.38
CA PRO A 143 50.59 33.64 -24.31
C PRO A 143 49.83 32.31 -24.40
N ALA A 144 49.87 31.67 -25.57
CA ALA A 144 49.19 30.39 -25.82
C ALA A 144 49.61 29.27 -24.84
N GLU A 145 50.86 29.29 -24.34
CA GLU A 145 51.36 28.32 -23.36
C GLU A 145 50.66 28.46 -21.99
N ILE A 146 50.45 29.70 -21.52
CA ILE A 146 49.78 29.99 -20.25
C ILE A 146 48.28 29.68 -20.37
N ALA A 147 47.68 29.98 -21.52
CA ALA A 147 46.29 29.64 -21.80
C ALA A 147 46.06 28.12 -21.83
N GLY A 148 46.96 27.36 -22.45
CA GLY A 148 46.93 25.89 -22.45
C GLY A 148 47.03 25.31 -21.04
N GLY A 149 47.92 25.88 -20.20
CA GLY A 149 48.04 25.52 -18.79
C GLY A 149 46.76 25.77 -17.99
N ALA A 150 46.14 26.94 -18.16
CA ALA A 150 44.89 27.31 -17.47
C ALA A 150 43.73 26.36 -17.83
N VAL A 151 43.60 25.97 -19.11
CA VAL A 151 42.59 25.00 -19.55
C VAL A 151 42.85 23.63 -18.92
N ALA A 152 44.10 23.13 -18.95
CA ALA A 152 44.45 21.85 -18.35
C ALA A 152 44.15 21.82 -16.83
N THR A 153 44.47 22.89 -16.10
CA THR A 153 44.13 23.01 -14.68
C THR A 153 42.62 23.00 -14.45
N SER A 154 41.84 23.72 -15.27
CA SER A 154 40.38 23.75 -15.12
C SER A 154 39.73 22.37 -15.33
N VAL A 155 40.23 21.59 -16.29
CA VAL A 155 39.75 20.21 -16.56
C VAL A 155 40.11 19.28 -15.40
N LEU A 156 41.34 19.36 -14.87
CA LEU A 156 41.76 18.58 -13.71
C LEU A 156 40.95 18.93 -12.46
N CYS A 157 40.74 20.22 -12.20
CA CYS A 157 39.91 20.70 -11.08
C CYS A 157 38.46 20.22 -11.21
N ALA A 158 37.86 20.31 -12.39
CA ALA A 158 36.50 19.84 -12.63
C ALA A 158 36.37 18.31 -12.47
N GLY A 159 37.35 17.55 -12.98
CA GLY A 159 37.40 16.09 -12.81
C GLY A 159 37.51 15.68 -11.34
N GLY A 160 38.35 16.37 -10.56
CA GLY A 160 38.47 16.15 -9.12
C GLY A 160 37.19 16.47 -8.36
N LEU A 161 36.53 17.59 -8.68
CA LEU A 161 35.22 17.95 -8.09
C LEU A 161 34.16 16.90 -8.39
N LYS A 162 34.09 16.41 -9.63
CA LYS A 162 33.12 15.39 -10.04
C LYS A 162 33.32 14.07 -9.31
N TRP A 163 34.57 13.64 -9.15
CA TRP A 163 34.87 12.44 -8.38
C TRP A 163 34.45 12.59 -6.91
N PHE A 164 34.74 13.74 -6.30
CA PHE A 164 34.31 14.02 -4.93
C PHE A 164 32.78 14.09 -4.81
N HIS A 165 32.10 14.82 -5.69
CA HIS A 165 30.64 14.97 -5.66
C HIS A 165 29.90 13.65 -5.90
N THR A 166 30.38 12.81 -6.82
CA THR A 166 29.81 11.47 -7.01
C THR A 166 30.01 10.56 -5.80
N SER A 167 31.11 10.71 -5.06
CA SER A 167 31.31 10.00 -3.80
C SER A 167 30.36 10.50 -2.69
N GLU A 168 30.14 11.81 -2.62
CA GLU A 168 29.19 12.44 -1.68
C GLU A 168 27.75 12.05 -2.01
N LEU A 169 27.38 12.01 -3.29
CA LEU A 169 26.06 11.56 -3.76
C LEU A 169 25.78 10.11 -3.38
N ARG A 170 26.78 9.22 -3.46
CA ARG A 170 26.64 7.82 -3.02
C ARG A 170 26.45 7.72 -1.51
N ALA A 171 27.22 8.47 -0.73
CA ALA A 171 27.05 8.51 0.72
C ALA A 171 25.68 9.10 1.13
N LEU A 172 25.21 10.11 0.39
CA LEU A 172 23.88 10.69 0.56
C LEU A 172 22.79 9.67 0.21
N GLU A 173 22.93 8.96 -0.91
CA GLU A 173 22.01 7.90 -1.35
C GLU A 173 21.90 6.79 -0.31
N GLU A 174 23.01 6.33 0.25
CA GLU A 174 23.02 5.33 1.31
C GLU A 174 22.31 5.84 2.57
N ARG A 175 22.59 7.07 2.99
CA ARG A 175 21.95 7.68 4.17
C ARG A 175 20.46 7.95 3.98
N LEU A 176 20.05 8.35 2.77
CA LEU A 176 18.67 8.62 2.42
C LEU A 176 17.86 7.33 2.27
N THR A 177 18.47 6.26 1.77
CA THR A 177 17.86 4.93 1.62
C THR A 177 17.89 4.13 2.92
N ASP A 178 18.71 4.53 3.89
CA ASP A 178 18.69 3.93 5.21
C ASP A 178 17.34 4.16 5.91
N SER A 179 17.03 3.22 6.80
CA SER A 179 15.77 3.16 7.52
C SER A 179 15.51 4.41 8.37
N GLU A 180 16.55 5.09 8.85
CA GLU A 180 16.44 6.36 9.58
C GLU A 180 16.18 7.54 8.63
N GLY A 181 16.83 7.55 7.46
CA GLY A 181 16.61 8.55 6.39
C GLY A 181 15.15 8.52 5.90
N LEU A 182 14.67 7.33 5.56
CA LEU A 182 13.27 7.04 5.22
C LEU A 182 12.29 7.52 6.31
N GLY A 183 12.58 7.23 7.59
CA GLY A 183 11.76 7.67 8.72
C GLY A 183 11.75 9.18 8.92
N SER A 184 12.87 9.86 8.62
CA SER A 184 12.93 11.32 8.64
C SER A 184 12.11 11.95 7.50
N ALA A 185 12.13 11.35 6.31
CA ALA A 185 11.32 11.79 5.16
C ALA A 185 9.82 11.60 5.44
N PHE A 186 9.43 10.49 6.06
CA PHE A 186 8.05 10.26 6.50
C PHE A 186 7.59 11.35 7.48
N ARG A 187 8.38 11.62 8.53
CA ARG A 187 8.07 12.66 9.53
C ARG A 187 7.95 14.06 8.94
N ARG A 188 8.75 14.39 7.93
CA ARG A 188 8.66 15.69 7.25
C ARG A 188 7.39 15.80 6.42
N THR A 189 7.08 14.75 5.66
CA THR A 189 5.96 14.77 4.71
C THR A 189 4.60 14.65 5.39
N HIS A 190 4.54 13.91 6.49
CA HIS A 190 3.33 13.68 7.30
C HIS A 190 3.46 14.36 8.67
N ALA A 191 4.11 15.53 8.72
CA ALA A 191 4.38 16.24 9.99
C ALA A 191 3.11 16.56 10.79
N ARG A 192 2.01 16.86 10.09
CA ARG A 192 0.70 17.11 10.72
C ARG A 192 0.13 15.83 11.36
N GLU A 193 0.10 14.74 10.61
CA GLU A 193 -0.46 13.45 11.06
C GLU A 193 0.39 12.84 12.19
N VAL A 194 1.72 12.99 12.13
CA VAL A 194 2.63 12.58 13.20
C VAL A 194 2.44 13.45 14.45
N GLY A 195 2.19 14.75 14.29
CA GLY A 195 1.89 15.65 15.40
C GLY A 195 0.55 15.37 16.08
N GLU A 196 -0.44 14.91 15.31
CA GLU A 196 -1.75 14.48 15.79
C GLU A 196 -1.73 13.04 16.37
N ALA A 197 -0.57 12.37 16.35
CA ALA A 197 -0.39 10.98 16.79
C ALA A 197 -1.36 10.00 16.09
N ASP A 198 -1.57 10.19 14.79
CA ASP A 198 -2.47 9.34 14.02
C ASP A 198 -1.95 7.89 13.97
N GLU A 199 -2.68 6.98 14.63
CA GLU A 199 -2.41 5.54 14.64
C GLU A 199 -2.46 4.95 13.23
N TYR A 200 -3.31 5.51 12.36
CA TYR A 200 -3.43 5.04 10.98
C TYR A 200 -2.14 5.32 10.20
N ALA A 201 -1.66 6.56 10.17
CA ALA A 201 -0.40 6.92 9.53
C ALA A 201 0.79 6.12 10.07
N ALA A 202 0.85 5.89 11.39
CA ALA A 202 1.89 5.06 12.01
C ALA A 202 1.83 3.60 11.54
N SER A 203 0.63 3.02 11.44
CA SER A 203 0.44 1.65 10.97
C SER A 203 0.79 1.48 9.48
N VAL A 204 0.42 2.46 8.64
CA VAL A 204 0.79 2.49 7.23
C VAL A 204 2.31 2.57 7.10
N TRP A 205 2.97 3.43 7.88
CA TRP A 205 4.42 3.55 7.88
C TRP A 205 5.13 2.23 8.19
N GLN A 206 4.71 1.50 9.23
CA GLN A 206 5.29 0.20 9.57
C GLN A 206 5.14 -0.82 8.45
N ARG A 207 4.04 -0.77 7.70
CA ARG A 207 3.78 -1.68 6.57
C ARG A 207 4.64 -1.35 5.35
N ILE A 208 4.91 -0.07 5.09
CA ILE A 208 5.60 0.37 3.86
C ILE A 208 7.11 0.51 3.99
N ARG A 209 7.63 0.71 5.21
CA ARG A 209 9.05 1.05 5.44
C ARG A 209 10.00 0.05 4.78
N GLU A 210 9.80 -1.25 5.03
CA GLU A 210 10.71 -2.27 4.53
C GLU A 210 10.56 -2.53 3.02
N PRO A 211 9.35 -2.66 2.46
CA PRO A 211 9.16 -2.74 1.01
C PRO A 211 9.76 -1.54 0.26
N LEU A 212 9.55 -0.32 0.79
CA LEU A 212 10.07 0.90 0.20
C LEU A 212 11.61 0.92 0.22
N ARG A 213 12.22 0.53 1.34
CA ARG A 213 13.69 0.37 1.45
C ARG A 213 14.25 -0.61 0.42
N MET A 214 13.65 -1.78 0.28
CA MET A 214 14.09 -2.78 -0.69
C MET A 214 13.95 -2.28 -2.13
N SER A 215 12.84 -1.61 -2.45
CA SER A 215 12.62 -1.05 -3.79
C SER A 215 13.64 0.03 -4.14
N LEU A 216 13.91 0.96 -3.21
CA LEU A 216 14.89 2.02 -3.40
C LEU A 216 16.32 1.48 -3.52
N ALA A 217 16.68 0.49 -2.69
CA ALA A 217 17.99 -0.16 -2.76
C ALA A 217 18.21 -0.88 -4.11
N SER A 218 17.14 -1.37 -4.75
CA SER A 218 17.23 -2.06 -6.05
C SER A 218 17.28 -1.12 -7.26
N VAL A 219 16.52 -0.02 -7.23
CA VAL A 219 16.39 0.90 -8.38
C VAL A 219 17.48 1.99 -8.35
N GLY A 220 17.89 2.40 -7.15
CA GLY A 220 18.77 3.54 -6.93
C GLY A 220 18.04 4.88 -7.07
N LEU A 221 18.47 5.88 -6.31
CA LEU A 221 17.81 7.20 -6.24
C LEU A 221 17.97 8.04 -7.51
N SER A 222 18.94 7.70 -8.36
CA SER A 222 19.23 8.39 -9.61
C SER A 222 18.27 8.05 -10.76
N ASN A 223 17.63 6.87 -10.72
CA ASN A 223 16.75 6.37 -11.80
C ASN A 223 15.26 6.60 -11.54
N ILE A 224 14.91 7.20 -10.40
CA ILE A 224 13.52 7.42 -10.00
C ILE A 224 12.96 8.60 -10.78
N ALA A 225 11.89 8.36 -11.54
CA ALA A 225 11.12 9.42 -12.19
C ALA A 225 10.50 10.34 -11.13
N SER A 226 10.50 11.65 -11.38
CA SER A 226 9.76 12.59 -10.54
C SER A 226 8.29 12.25 -10.59
N VAL A 227 7.66 12.13 -9.44
CA VAL A 227 6.21 12.04 -9.36
C VAL A 227 5.67 13.44 -9.55
N SER A 228 4.73 13.62 -10.49
CA SER A 228 4.15 14.94 -10.71
C SER A 228 3.22 15.29 -9.54
N GLU A 229 3.31 16.52 -9.03
CA GLU A 229 2.37 17.03 -8.03
C GLU A 229 0.90 16.94 -8.52
N SER A 230 0.68 17.00 -9.84
CA SER A 230 -0.65 16.78 -10.42
C SER A 230 -1.17 15.37 -10.20
N GLU A 231 -0.35 14.34 -10.35
CA GLU A 231 -0.72 12.93 -10.16
C GLU A 231 -0.99 12.64 -8.66
N ILE A 232 -0.22 13.26 -7.76
CA ILE A 232 -0.45 13.15 -6.31
C ILE A 232 -1.79 13.80 -5.94
N ASN A 233 -2.13 14.94 -6.56
CA ASN A 233 -3.41 15.61 -6.31
C ASN A 233 -4.59 14.87 -6.94
N GLU A 234 -4.42 14.26 -8.11
CA GLU A 234 -5.43 13.39 -8.70
C GLU A 234 -5.70 12.18 -7.79
N LEU A 235 -4.64 11.55 -7.25
CA LEU A 235 -4.79 10.44 -6.32
C LEU A 235 -5.45 10.86 -5.00
N ARG A 236 -5.15 12.06 -4.49
CA ARG A 236 -5.88 12.64 -3.34
C ARG A 236 -7.36 12.83 -3.65
N GLN A 237 -7.67 13.42 -4.80
CA GLN A 237 -9.05 13.65 -5.20
C GLN A 237 -9.82 12.34 -5.32
N MET A 238 -9.21 11.31 -5.89
CA MET A 238 -9.81 9.98 -5.98
C MET A 238 -10.12 9.38 -4.60
N ILE A 239 -9.23 9.57 -3.63
CA ILE A 239 -9.40 9.09 -2.26
C ILE A 239 -10.50 9.86 -1.52
N ASP A 240 -10.54 11.18 -1.66
CA ASP A 240 -11.42 12.06 -0.89
C ASP A 240 -12.84 12.15 -1.48
N GLU A 241 -12.98 12.05 -2.81
CA GLU A 241 -14.25 12.26 -3.51
C GLU A 241 -14.77 10.99 -4.20
N ASP A 242 -13.96 10.37 -5.07
CA ASP A 242 -14.45 9.30 -5.97
C ASP A 242 -14.73 7.98 -5.24
N ILE A 243 -13.81 7.53 -4.38
CA ILE A 243 -13.97 6.29 -3.61
C ILE A 243 -15.18 6.38 -2.65
N PRO A 244 -15.38 7.47 -1.89
CA PRO A 244 -16.58 7.66 -1.10
C PRO A 244 -17.86 7.75 -1.93
N ALA A 245 -17.81 8.35 -3.13
CA ALA A 245 -18.95 8.40 -4.04
C ALA A 245 -19.39 7.00 -4.49
N LEU A 246 -18.45 6.09 -4.74
CA LEU A 246 -18.73 4.69 -5.09
C LEU A 246 -19.48 3.92 -4.00
N ARG A 247 -19.34 4.29 -2.72
CA ARG A 247 -20.08 3.69 -1.60
C ARG A 247 -21.53 4.20 -1.50
N ARG A 248 -21.82 5.36 -2.11
CA ARG A 248 -23.16 5.99 -2.07
C ARG A 248 -24.08 5.52 -3.21
N LEU A 249 -23.54 4.85 -4.24
CA LEU A 249 -24.26 4.25 -5.36
C LEU A 249 -24.82 2.87 -5.01
#